data_AF-A0A7C1R541-F1
#
_entry.id   AF-A0A7C1R541-F1
#
_cell.length_a   1.000
_cell.length_b   1.000
_cell.length_c   1.000
_cell.angle_alpha   90.00
_cell.angle_beta   90.00
_cell.angle_gamma   90.00
#
_symmetry.space_group_name_H-M   'P 1'
#
loop_
_entity.id
_entity.type
_entity.pdbx_description
1 polymer ?
#
loop_
_entity_poly.entity_id
_entity_poly.type
_entity_poly.pdbx_seq_one_letter_code
_entity_poly.pdbx_strand_id
1 'polypeptide(L)'
;GVANYGQMTAGGWMYIGPQGIVHGTYITLLNAGRIYLGIPQDEDLKGILYLSSGLGGMSGAQAKAVEIAGGIGIIAEVDESRIITRYEQGWVSKISDNLDEIFEWVKEAKNNKLPLSIAYNGNVVDLWRYVVEKGINVDFASDQTSCHAVYEGGYTPYQVSFKEGRKLIKTDIKTFKQLIDESLKEQFRLIKLMAERGTYFWDYGNSFLKAIFDAGAREIAKNGIDTSEGFIFPSYVEDIMGPICFDYGYGPFRWVCLSGKTEDLDKTDQAAMSCINPEKRAQDRDNYIWIRDAKKNNLVVGTKARILYADAKERIAIALKFNNMVKTGKIGPIMLGRDHHDVSGTDSPFRETSNVKDGSNIMAEMAVHCFTGNALRGVTLAVLSNGGGVGIGKCFNGGFGLVLDGSERVDNVIQACLEWDVMGGIARRSWARNQNAIETAYTWNLENKERGHITLPFISNENLIENVIDEYLRKSRRGS
;
A
#
# COMPACT_ATOMS: atom_id res chain seq x y z
N GLY A 1 -29.26 9.91 -9.04
CA GLY A 1 -28.21 10.17 -8.03
C GLY A 1 -28.69 9.74 -6.67
N VAL A 2 -28.70 8.43 -6.40
CA VAL A 2 -29.14 7.84 -5.12
C VAL A 2 -27.97 7.21 -4.35
N ALA A 3 -26.78 7.18 -4.95
CA ALA A 3 -25.57 6.61 -4.39
C ALA A 3 -24.35 7.31 -4.99
N ASN A 4 -23.25 7.31 -4.25
CA ASN A 4 -21.94 7.74 -4.68
C ASN A 4 -20.87 6.75 -4.17
N TYR A 5 -19.84 6.51 -4.98
CA TYR A 5 -18.68 5.73 -4.54
C TYR A 5 -17.62 6.68 -3.98
N GLY A 6 -17.47 6.69 -2.66
CA GLY A 6 -16.55 7.60 -1.95
C GLY A 6 -15.08 7.17 -1.98
N GLN A 7 -14.77 5.98 -2.53
CA GLN A 7 -13.44 5.39 -2.47
C GLN A 7 -12.91 5.41 -1.01
N MET A 8 -11.71 5.93 -0.77
CA MET A 8 -11.14 6.16 0.56
C MET A 8 -11.18 7.67 0.83
N THR A 9 -10.24 8.41 0.27
CA THR A 9 -10.08 9.83 0.59
C THR A 9 -10.93 10.78 -0.26
N ALA A 10 -11.61 10.27 -1.30
CA ALA A 10 -12.46 11.10 -2.15
C ALA A 10 -13.73 11.54 -1.41
N GLY A 11 -14.48 10.59 -0.84
CA GLY A 11 -15.62 10.86 0.06
C GLY A 11 -15.19 11.27 1.46
N GLY A 12 -13.96 10.92 1.87
CA GLY A 12 -13.33 11.37 3.11
C GLY A 12 -12.81 12.80 3.10
N TRP A 13 -12.85 13.48 1.94
CA TRP A 13 -12.32 14.84 1.72
C TRP A 13 -10.88 15.07 2.21
N MET A 14 -10.05 14.02 2.12
CA MET A 14 -8.64 14.02 2.58
C MET A 14 -7.67 13.56 1.48
N TYR A 15 -8.06 13.76 0.21
CA TYR A 15 -7.17 13.51 -0.92
C TYR A 15 -6.18 14.68 -1.08
N ILE A 16 -4.89 14.37 -1.11
CA ILE A 16 -3.80 15.36 -1.10
C ILE A 16 -2.91 15.27 -2.35
N GLY A 17 -3.48 14.74 -3.43
CA GLY A 17 -2.73 14.43 -4.65
C GLY A 17 -1.92 13.15 -4.52
N PRO A 18 -0.97 12.94 -5.45
CA PRO A 18 -0.30 11.66 -5.65
C PRO A 18 0.78 11.33 -4.62
N GLN A 19 1.24 12.32 -3.84
CA GLN A 19 2.26 12.12 -2.80
C GLN A 19 1.92 10.99 -1.82
N GLY A 20 0.61 10.77 -1.57
CA GLY A 20 0.14 9.68 -0.72
C GLY A 20 0.55 8.30 -1.25
N ILE A 21 0.40 8.10 -2.55
CA ILE A 21 0.74 6.83 -3.20
C ILE A 21 2.26 6.71 -3.38
N VAL A 22 2.96 7.80 -3.75
CA VAL A 22 4.43 7.80 -3.87
C VAL A 22 5.06 7.36 -2.54
N HIS A 23 4.60 7.88 -1.41
CA HIS A 23 5.07 7.50 -0.09
C HIS A 23 4.77 6.04 0.24
N GLY A 24 3.52 5.58 0.05
CA GLY A 24 3.14 4.20 0.31
C GLY A 24 3.96 3.20 -0.51
N THR A 25 4.21 3.49 -1.79
CA THR A 25 5.06 2.66 -2.65
C THR A 25 6.53 2.70 -2.26
N TYR A 26 7.05 3.85 -1.86
CA TYR A 26 8.41 3.99 -1.33
C TYR A 26 8.63 3.09 -0.10
N ILE A 27 7.70 3.13 0.86
CA ILE A 27 7.75 2.27 2.05
C ILE A 27 7.59 0.79 1.68
N THR A 28 6.70 0.45 0.76
CA THR A 28 6.53 -0.94 0.31
C THR A 28 7.82 -1.51 -0.25
N LEU A 29 8.47 -0.76 -1.16
CA LEU A 29 9.69 -1.19 -1.85
C LEU A 29 10.87 -1.36 -0.88
N LEU A 30 11.14 -0.39 -0.01
CA LEU A 30 12.24 -0.48 0.96
C LEU A 30 12.08 -1.70 1.87
N ASN A 31 10.86 -1.95 2.30
CA ASN A 31 10.59 -3.05 3.21
C ASN A 31 10.58 -4.42 2.52
N ALA A 32 10.15 -4.50 1.26
CA ALA A 32 10.40 -5.69 0.44
C ALA A 32 11.91 -5.98 0.36
N GLY A 33 12.73 -4.93 0.18
CA GLY A 33 14.20 -4.98 0.25
C GLY A 33 14.72 -5.69 1.51
N ARG A 34 14.21 -5.27 2.66
CA ARG A 34 14.64 -5.81 3.96
C ARG A 34 14.19 -7.25 4.19
N ILE A 35 12.94 -7.56 3.84
CA ILE A 35 12.34 -8.87 4.13
C ILE A 35 12.88 -9.95 3.18
N TYR A 36 12.97 -9.66 1.89
CA TYR A 36 13.22 -10.68 0.86
C TYR A 36 14.65 -10.68 0.32
N LEU A 37 15.34 -9.54 0.36
CA LEU A 37 16.73 -9.43 -0.11
C LEU A 37 17.72 -9.26 1.06
N GLY A 38 17.23 -9.18 2.30
CA GLY A 38 18.08 -9.00 3.48
C GLY A 38 18.83 -7.67 3.51
N ILE A 39 18.33 -6.64 2.82
CA ILE A 39 18.95 -5.31 2.82
C ILE A 39 18.96 -4.77 4.26
N PRO A 40 20.08 -4.19 4.73
CA PRO A 40 20.15 -3.63 6.08
C PRO A 40 19.06 -2.58 6.37
N GLN A 41 18.70 -2.46 7.65
CA GLN A 41 17.61 -1.59 8.09
C GLN A 41 17.87 -0.09 7.78
N ASP A 42 19.14 0.30 7.70
CA ASP A 42 19.63 1.66 7.44
C ASP A 42 19.95 1.95 5.95
N GLU A 43 19.84 0.94 5.08
CA GLU A 43 20.13 1.04 3.65
C GLU A 43 18.88 1.19 2.75
N ASP A 44 19.14 1.59 1.51
CA ASP A 44 18.16 1.79 0.42
C ASP A 44 18.34 0.71 -0.67
N LEU A 45 17.56 0.78 -1.75
CA LEU A 45 17.50 -0.24 -2.82
C LEU A 45 18.58 -0.13 -3.90
N LYS A 46 19.79 0.30 -3.54
CA LYS A 46 20.87 0.54 -4.51
C LYS A 46 21.18 -0.70 -5.34
N GLY A 47 20.98 -0.61 -6.66
CA GLY A 47 21.25 -1.69 -7.62
C GLY A 47 20.14 -2.75 -7.73
N ILE A 48 19.05 -2.60 -6.99
CA ILE A 48 17.89 -3.50 -7.05
C ILE A 48 17.00 -3.10 -8.23
N LEU A 49 16.60 -4.09 -9.03
CA LEU A 49 15.70 -3.92 -10.18
C LEU A 49 14.26 -4.30 -9.80
N TYR A 50 13.37 -3.33 -9.98
CA TYR A 50 11.93 -3.47 -9.83
C TYR A 50 11.23 -3.37 -11.20
N LEU A 51 10.38 -4.33 -11.52
CA LEU A 51 9.59 -4.36 -12.76
C LEU A 51 8.10 -4.25 -12.43
N SER A 52 7.40 -3.29 -13.04
CA SER A 52 5.95 -3.16 -12.87
C SER A 52 5.29 -2.58 -14.12
N SER A 53 4.00 -2.25 -14.01
CA SER A 53 3.14 -1.79 -15.08
C SER A 53 2.16 -0.70 -14.62
N GLY A 54 1.75 0.12 -15.59
CA GLY A 54 0.81 1.23 -15.43
C GLY A 54 1.48 2.52 -14.98
N LEU A 55 1.22 3.60 -15.72
CA LEU A 55 1.62 4.97 -15.38
C LEU A 55 0.41 5.92 -15.28
N GLY A 56 -0.76 5.34 -14.95
CA GLY A 56 -2.02 6.04 -14.71
C GLY A 56 -2.00 6.93 -13.47
N GLY A 57 -3.19 7.34 -13.00
CA GLY A 57 -3.34 8.30 -11.89
C GLY A 57 -2.56 7.92 -10.62
N MET A 58 -2.77 6.71 -10.12
CA MET A 58 -2.07 6.18 -8.94
C MET A 58 -0.79 5.43 -9.32
N SER A 59 -0.82 4.61 -10.38
CA SER A 59 0.30 3.76 -10.78
C SER A 59 1.51 4.52 -11.31
N GLY A 60 1.33 5.76 -11.78
CA GLY A 60 2.43 6.67 -12.11
C GLY A 60 3.38 6.95 -10.95
N ALA A 61 2.90 6.84 -9.70
CA ALA A 61 3.71 7.08 -8.51
C ALA A 61 4.86 6.07 -8.32
N GLN A 62 4.74 4.87 -8.91
CA GLN A 62 5.73 3.79 -8.78
C GLN A 62 7.12 4.21 -9.28
N ALA A 63 7.17 4.89 -10.44
CA ALA A 63 8.40 5.38 -11.05
C ALA A 63 9.13 6.37 -10.13
N LYS A 64 8.38 7.27 -9.48
CA LYS A 64 8.99 8.21 -8.54
C LYS A 64 9.40 7.54 -7.23
N ALA A 65 8.59 6.60 -6.75
CA ALA A 65 8.83 5.90 -5.49
C ALA A 65 10.10 5.05 -5.51
N VAL A 66 10.31 4.27 -6.58
CA VAL A 66 11.53 3.44 -6.74
C VAL A 66 12.79 4.29 -6.81
N GLU A 67 12.74 5.44 -7.49
CA GLU A 67 13.88 6.35 -7.61
C GLU A 67 14.21 7.00 -6.24
N ILE A 68 13.19 7.42 -5.47
CA ILE A 68 13.37 7.92 -4.11
C ILE A 68 13.91 6.82 -3.18
N ALA A 69 13.46 5.57 -3.37
CA ALA A 69 13.95 4.41 -2.63
C ALA A 69 15.37 3.97 -3.03
N GLY A 70 16.04 4.67 -3.95
CA GLY A 70 17.41 4.36 -4.37
C GLY A 70 17.53 3.22 -5.40
N GLY A 71 16.41 2.72 -5.92
CA GLY A 71 16.35 1.56 -6.82
C GLY A 71 16.26 1.90 -8.30
N ILE A 72 16.22 0.86 -9.12
CA ILE A 72 16.03 0.94 -10.56
C ILE A 72 14.66 0.36 -10.89
N GLY A 73 13.78 1.14 -11.52
CA GLY A 73 12.45 0.69 -11.88
C GLY A 73 12.16 0.80 -13.38
N ILE A 74 11.60 -0.27 -13.95
CA ILE A 74 11.04 -0.29 -15.31
C ILE A 74 9.52 -0.41 -15.18
N ILE A 75 8.78 0.60 -15.64
CA ILE A 75 7.33 0.63 -15.60
C ILE A 75 6.77 0.60 -17.03
N ALA A 76 6.13 -0.51 -17.40
CA ALA A 76 5.50 -0.66 -18.71
C ALA A 76 4.18 0.11 -18.80
N GLU A 77 3.97 0.87 -19.86
CA GLU A 77 2.74 1.57 -20.15
C GLU A 77 2.49 1.57 -21.66
N VAL A 78 1.23 1.35 -22.06
CA VAL A 78 0.82 1.26 -23.47
C VAL A 78 0.20 2.56 -23.99
N ASP A 79 -0.25 3.44 -23.07
CA ASP A 79 -0.80 4.76 -23.38
C ASP A 79 0.30 5.82 -23.28
N GLU A 80 0.86 6.19 -24.43
CA GLU A 80 1.91 7.22 -24.56
C GLU A 80 1.55 8.53 -23.84
N SER A 81 0.27 8.92 -23.82
CA SER A 81 -0.15 10.15 -23.16
C SER A 81 0.12 10.11 -21.64
N ARG A 82 0.04 8.94 -21.02
CA ARG A 82 0.36 8.74 -19.60
C ARG A 82 1.86 8.83 -19.36
N ILE A 83 2.65 8.23 -20.24
CA ILE A 83 4.12 8.29 -20.19
C ILE A 83 4.60 9.73 -20.22
N ILE A 84 4.17 10.49 -21.24
CA ILE A 84 4.53 11.90 -21.41
C ILE A 84 4.15 12.70 -20.17
N THR A 85 2.93 12.51 -19.65
CA THR A 85 2.47 13.19 -18.44
C THR A 85 3.41 12.94 -17.24
N ARG A 86 3.88 11.70 -17.02
CA ARG A 86 4.78 11.39 -15.89
C ARG A 86 6.20 11.88 -16.10
N TYR A 87 6.66 11.89 -17.33
CA TYR A 87 7.96 12.44 -17.68
C TYR A 87 8.01 13.96 -17.51
N GLU A 88 7.00 14.68 -17.99
CA GLU A 88 6.87 16.14 -17.79
C GLU A 88 6.75 16.53 -16.31
N GLN A 89 6.17 15.64 -15.49
CA GLN A 89 6.12 15.80 -14.03
C GLN A 89 7.45 15.51 -13.32
N GLY A 90 8.47 15.00 -14.02
CA GLY A 90 9.75 14.58 -13.45
C GLY A 90 9.66 13.33 -12.56
N TRP A 91 8.66 12.48 -12.81
CA TRP A 91 8.46 11.21 -12.09
C TRP A 91 9.10 10.02 -12.78
N VAL A 92 9.34 10.14 -14.07
CA VAL A 92 10.07 9.19 -14.92
C VAL A 92 11.33 9.90 -15.41
N SER A 93 12.48 9.26 -15.28
CA SER A 93 13.78 9.80 -15.70
C SER A 93 14.11 9.50 -17.16
N LYS A 94 13.70 8.33 -17.67
CA LYS A 94 13.94 7.94 -19.07
C LYS A 94 12.72 7.27 -19.70
N ILE A 95 12.54 7.44 -21.01
CA ILE A 95 11.48 6.80 -21.80
C ILE A 95 12.14 6.09 -22.98
N SER A 96 11.70 4.87 -23.28
CA SER A 96 12.02 4.20 -24.55
C SER A 96 10.97 3.14 -24.87
N ASP A 97 10.81 2.80 -26.15
CA ASP A 97 10.10 1.62 -26.65
C ASP A 97 11.07 0.48 -27.03
N ASN A 98 12.38 0.70 -26.92
CA ASN A 98 13.41 -0.27 -27.23
C ASN A 98 13.93 -0.93 -25.96
N LEU A 99 13.63 -2.23 -25.80
CA LEU A 99 14.05 -2.99 -24.62
C LEU A 99 15.57 -3.18 -24.53
N ASP A 100 16.29 -3.30 -25.65
CA ASP A 100 17.76 -3.42 -25.61
C ASP A 100 18.39 -2.15 -25.00
N GLU A 101 17.93 -0.96 -25.40
CA GLU A 101 18.37 0.32 -24.84
C GLU A 101 18.02 0.44 -23.35
N ILE A 102 16.80 0.04 -22.97
CA ILE A 102 16.36 0.07 -21.57
C ILE A 102 17.27 -0.77 -20.69
N PHE A 103 17.59 -2.00 -21.12
CA PHE A 103 18.43 -2.89 -20.33
C PHE A 103 19.92 -2.51 -20.35
N GLU A 104 20.39 -1.75 -21.35
CA GLU A 104 21.69 -1.07 -21.29
C GLU A 104 21.73 -0.03 -20.16
N TRP A 105 20.69 0.82 -20.03
CA TRP A 105 20.60 1.78 -18.93
C TRP A 105 20.49 1.09 -17.57
N VAL A 106 19.74 -0.01 -17.46
CA VAL A 106 19.63 -0.80 -16.23
C VAL A 106 21.00 -1.33 -15.82
N LYS A 107 21.77 -1.86 -16.78
CA LYS A 107 23.13 -2.36 -16.52
C LYS A 107 24.06 -1.25 -16.04
N GLU A 108 24.03 -0.09 -16.69
CA GLU A 108 24.79 1.09 -16.28
C GLU A 108 24.42 1.55 -14.86
N ALA A 109 23.12 1.66 -14.59
CA ALA A 109 22.60 2.08 -13.28
C ALA A 109 22.96 1.07 -12.17
N LYS A 110 22.88 -0.25 -12.45
CA LYS A 110 23.32 -1.29 -11.51
C LYS A 110 24.81 -1.17 -11.18
N ASN A 111 25.66 -1.01 -12.20
CA ASN A 111 27.11 -0.88 -12.03
C ASN A 111 27.50 0.37 -11.22
N ASN A 112 26.82 1.49 -11.49
CA ASN A 112 27.10 2.77 -10.83
C ASN A 112 26.30 2.97 -9.52
N LYS A 113 25.43 2.01 -9.15
CA LYS A 113 24.52 2.09 -8.00
C LYS A 113 23.68 3.37 -7.98
N LEU A 114 23.20 3.78 -9.16
CA LEU A 114 22.38 4.98 -9.34
C LEU A 114 20.90 4.62 -9.37
N PRO A 115 20.03 5.39 -8.69
CA PRO A 115 18.60 5.24 -8.85
C PRO A 115 18.18 5.65 -10.25
N LEU A 116 17.21 4.94 -10.83
CA LEU A 116 16.75 5.21 -12.18
C LEU A 116 15.29 4.76 -12.37
N SER A 117 14.44 5.66 -12.82
CA SER A 117 13.08 5.34 -13.25
C SER A 117 12.95 5.38 -14.77
N ILE A 118 12.45 4.28 -15.35
CA ILE A 118 12.33 4.09 -16.80
C ILE A 118 10.86 3.77 -17.12
N ALA A 119 10.27 4.52 -18.04
CA ALA A 119 9.01 4.13 -18.67
C ALA A 119 9.30 3.35 -19.96
N TYR A 120 8.79 2.13 -20.01
CA TYR A 120 8.76 1.34 -21.23
C TYR A 120 7.44 1.62 -21.96
N ASN A 121 7.52 2.22 -23.16
CA ASN A 121 6.36 2.42 -24.02
C ASN A 121 6.04 1.12 -24.77
N GLY A 122 5.25 0.27 -24.14
CA GLY A 122 4.92 -1.06 -24.66
C GLY A 122 4.12 -1.88 -23.66
N ASN A 123 3.75 -3.10 -24.07
CA ASN A 123 2.96 -3.97 -23.22
C ASN A 123 3.83 -4.65 -22.15
N VAL A 124 3.34 -4.73 -20.92
CA VAL A 124 4.06 -5.42 -19.83
C VAL A 124 4.35 -6.88 -20.16
N VAL A 125 3.50 -7.54 -20.95
CA VAL A 125 3.75 -8.93 -21.39
C VAL A 125 5.00 -9.01 -22.27
N ASP A 126 5.24 -8.04 -23.16
CA ASP A 126 6.43 -8.02 -24.01
C ASP A 126 7.70 -7.78 -23.19
N LEU A 127 7.62 -6.90 -22.18
CA LEU A 127 8.70 -6.71 -21.21
C LEU A 127 9.00 -8.01 -20.43
N TRP A 128 7.97 -8.74 -20.01
CA TRP A 128 8.14 -10.04 -19.35
C TRP A 128 8.75 -11.10 -20.26
N ARG A 129 8.32 -11.18 -21.52
CA ARG A 129 8.89 -12.09 -22.51
C ARG A 129 10.37 -11.80 -22.72
N TYR A 130 10.73 -10.53 -22.83
CA TYR A 130 12.12 -10.11 -23.02
C TYR A 130 13.02 -10.53 -21.85
N VAL A 131 12.63 -10.26 -20.59
CA VAL A 131 13.46 -10.66 -19.44
C VAL A 131 13.57 -12.18 -19.31
N VAL A 132 12.52 -12.91 -19.64
CA VAL A 132 12.51 -14.38 -19.65
C VAL A 132 13.47 -14.93 -20.72
N GLU A 133 13.37 -14.43 -21.95
CA GLU A 133 14.15 -14.87 -23.11
C GLU A 133 15.64 -14.54 -22.96
N LYS A 134 15.96 -13.36 -22.42
CA LYS A 134 17.34 -12.92 -22.19
C LYS A 134 17.96 -13.45 -20.89
N GLY A 135 17.17 -14.13 -20.05
CA GLY A 135 17.63 -14.63 -18.75
C GLY A 135 18.05 -13.51 -17.79
N ILE A 136 17.38 -12.37 -17.83
CA ILE A 136 17.71 -11.20 -17.01
C ILE A 136 17.12 -11.40 -15.61
N ASN A 137 17.95 -11.25 -14.58
CA ASN A 137 17.49 -11.32 -13.20
C ASN A 137 16.71 -10.05 -12.82
N VAL A 138 15.48 -10.25 -12.36
CA VAL A 138 14.61 -9.20 -11.80
C VAL A 138 14.45 -9.50 -10.32
N ASP A 139 14.81 -8.54 -9.47
CA ASP A 139 14.82 -8.72 -8.02
C ASP A 139 13.37 -8.67 -7.48
N PHE A 140 12.63 -7.63 -7.89
CA PHE A 140 11.26 -7.37 -7.47
C PHE A 140 10.31 -7.15 -8.64
N ALA A 141 9.05 -7.58 -8.47
CA ALA A 141 8.03 -7.29 -9.45
C ALA A 141 6.62 -7.14 -8.88
N SER A 142 5.79 -6.40 -9.60
CA SER A 142 4.37 -6.19 -9.26
C SER A 142 3.58 -5.85 -10.54
N ASP A 143 2.27 -5.61 -10.39
CA ASP A 143 1.42 -5.05 -11.44
C ASP A 143 0.50 -3.98 -10.84
N GLN A 144 0.32 -2.86 -11.55
CA GLN A 144 -0.65 -1.82 -11.16
C GLN A 144 -1.45 -1.31 -12.37
N THR A 145 -1.70 -2.18 -13.35
CA THR A 145 -2.74 -1.97 -14.37
C THR A 145 -4.12 -1.88 -13.71
N SER A 146 -5.15 -1.44 -14.43
CA SER A 146 -6.49 -1.27 -13.86
C SER A 146 -7.35 -2.53 -13.99
N CYS A 147 -6.89 -3.66 -13.45
CA CYS A 147 -7.60 -4.95 -13.50
C CYS A 147 -8.93 -4.99 -12.75
N HIS A 148 -9.23 -4.01 -11.88
CA HIS A 148 -10.56 -3.83 -11.31
C HIS A 148 -11.65 -3.51 -12.36
N ALA A 149 -11.24 -3.04 -13.55
CA ALA A 149 -12.09 -2.76 -14.72
C ALA A 149 -11.47 -3.38 -15.99
N VAL A 150 -10.96 -4.62 -15.87
CA VAL A 150 -10.09 -5.26 -16.87
C VAL A 150 -10.70 -5.28 -18.28
N TYR A 151 -11.99 -5.56 -18.41
CA TYR A 151 -12.70 -5.64 -19.69
C TYR A 151 -13.25 -4.30 -20.21
N GLU A 152 -13.16 -3.23 -19.41
CA GLU A 152 -13.60 -1.87 -19.77
C GLU A 152 -12.44 -1.02 -20.30
N GLY A 153 -11.31 -1.67 -20.58
CA GLY A 153 -10.08 -1.03 -21.04
C GLY A 153 -9.14 -0.63 -19.90
N GLY A 154 -9.32 -1.16 -18.70
CA GLY A 154 -8.33 -1.05 -17.62
C GLY A 154 -7.04 -1.84 -17.90
N TYR A 155 -7.11 -2.81 -18.82
CA TYR A 155 -5.99 -3.61 -19.31
C TYR A 155 -6.03 -3.65 -20.85
N THR A 156 -4.88 -3.69 -21.51
CA THR A 156 -4.77 -3.79 -22.98
C THR A 156 -4.05 -5.09 -23.33
N PRO A 157 -4.64 -5.98 -24.16
CA PRO A 157 -4.02 -7.26 -24.47
C PRO A 157 -2.78 -7.08 -25.35
N TYR A 158 -1.73 -7.87 -25.11
CA TYR A 158 -0.43 -7.72 -25.81
C TYR A 158 -0.50 -8.03 -27.32
N GLN A 159 -1.53 -8.75 -27.75
CA GLN A 159 -1.73 -9.16 -29.15
C GLN A 159 -2.10 -7.99 -30.07
N VAL A 160 -2.47 -6.82 -29.53
CA VAL A 160 -2.91 -5.64 -30.30
C VAL A 160 -2.30 -4.37 -29.74
N SER A 161 -2.16 -3.35 -30.59
CA SER A 161 -1.73 -2.02 -30.12
C SER A 161 -2.79 -1.38 -29.20
N PHE A 162 -2.38 -0.38 -28.41
CA PHE A 162 -3.30 0.39 -27.57
C PHE A 162 -4.49 0.94 -28.37
N LYS A 163 -4.23 1.54 -29.53
CA LYS A 163 -5.25 2.13 -30.41
C LYS A 163 -6.23 1.08 -30.94
N GLU A 164 -5.73 -0.09 -31.33
CA GLU A 164 -6.57 -1.21 -31.79
C GLU A 164 -7.41 -1.79 -30.65
N GLY A 165 -6.83 -1.97 -29.46
CA GLY A 165 -7.55 -2.38 -28.26
C GLY A 165 -8.70 -1.42 -27.94
N ARG A 166 -8.46 -0.10 -27.97
CA ARG A 166 -9.53 0.91 -27.79
C ARG A 166 -10.61 0.84 -28.86
N LYS A 167 -10.26 0.49 -30.10
CA LYS A 167 -11.23 0.30 -31.18
C LYS A 167 -12.07 -0.96 -30.94
N LEU A 168 -11.45 -2.08 -30.57
CA LEU A 168 -12.13 -3.35 -30.31
C LEU A 168 -13.17 -3.23 -29.19
N ILE A 169 -12.90 -2.48 -28.11
CA ILE A 169 -13.90 -2.21 -27.06
C ILE A 169 -15.22 -1.69 -27.64
N LYS A 170 -15.16 -0.86 -28.70
CA LYS A 170 -16.33 -0.25 -29.34
C LYS A 170 -16.96 -1.13 -30.42
N THR A 171 -16.13 -1.86 -31.17
CA THR A 171 -16.58 -2.56 -32.38
C THR A 171 -16.82 -4.05 -32.19
N ASP A 172 -16.05 -4.69 -31.31
CA ASP A 172 -16.11 -6.14 -31.04
C ASP A 172 -15.59 -6.45 -29.63
N ILE A 173 -16.44 -6.17 -28.64
CA ILE A 173 -16.12 -6.40 -27.23
C ILE A 173 -15.89 -7.89 -26.91
N LYS A 174 -16.47 -8.80 -27.70
CA LYS A 174 -16.32 -10.25 -27.48
C LYS A 174 -14.88 -10.66 -27.78
N THR A 175 -14.36 -10.25 -28.94
CA THR A 175 -12.96 -10.48 -29.30
C THR A 175 -12.00 -9.79 -28.34
N PHE A 176 -12.32 -8.55 -27.92
CA PHE A 176 -11.51 -7.85 -26.90
C PHE A 176 -11.37 -8.68 -25.61
N LYS A 177 -12.49 -9.16 -25.05
CA LYS A 177 -12.49 -9.97 -23.82
C LYS A 177 -11.68 -11.27 -23.97
N GLN A 178 -11.81 -11.95 -25.10
CA GLN A 178 -11.03 -13.16 -25.36
C GLN A 178 -9.52 -12.87 -25.37
N LEU A 179 -9.09 -11.80 -26.05
CA LEU A 179 -7.68 -11.41 -26.10
C LEU A 179 -7.14 -11.02 -24.71
N ILE A 180 -7.96 -10.35 -23.90
CA ILE A 180 -7.64 -10.04 -22.50
C ILE A 180 -7.37 -11.31 -21.70
N ASP A 181 -8.27 -12.29 -21.79
CA ASP A 181 -8.12 -13.55 -21.03
C ASP A 181 -6.86 -14.30 -21.44
N GLU A 182 -6.53 -14.33 -22.73
CA GLU A 182 -5.28 -14.90 -23.26
C GLU A 182 -4.04 -14.13 -22.78
N SER A 183 -4.10 -12.79 -22.78
CA SER A 183 -3.00 -11.93 -22.34
C SER A 183 -2.70 -12.08 -20.85
N LEU A 184 -3.73 -12.16 -20.00
CA LEU A 184 -3.58 -12.35 -18.56
C LEU A 184 -2.94 -13.70 -18.24
N LYS A 185 -3.35 -14.76 -18.96
CA LYS A 185 -2.75 -16.10 -18.82
C LYS A 185 -1.27 -16.09 -19.19
N GLU A 186 -0.91 -15.42 -20.28
CA GLU A 186 0.49 -15.33 -20.70
C GLU A 186 1.33 -14.49 -19.71
N GLN A 187 0.80 -13.35 -19.24
CA GLN A 187 1.48 -12.56 -18.20
C GLN A 187 1.70 -13.40 -16.93
N PHE A 188 0.69 -14.13 -16.47
CA PHE A 188 0.78 -15.01 -15.32
C PHE A 188 1.84 -16.11 -15.51
N ARG A 189 1.85 -16.78 -16.67
CA ARG A 189 2.84 -17.82 -16.99
C ARG A 189 4.27 -17.29 -16.90
N LEU A 190 4.51 -16.08 -17.42
CA LEU A 190 5.84 -15.45 -17.40
C LEU A 190 6.24 -15.01 -15.98
N ILE A 191 5.32 -14.41 -15.22
CA ILE A 191 5.55 -14.04 -13.81
C ILE A 191 5.89 -15.28 -12.98
N LYS A 192 5.13 -16.37 -13.14
CA LYS A 192 5.39 -17.63 -12.44
C LYS A 192 6.78 -18.17 -12.75
N LEU A 193 7.19 -18.17 -14.02
CA LEU A 193 8.53 -18.58 -14.42
C LEU A 193 9.63 -17.69 -13.82
N MET A 194 9.40 -16.38 -13.73
CA MET A 194 10.35 -15.46 -13.09
C MET A 194 10.40 -15.64 -11.57
N ALA A 195 9.27 -15.94 -10.93
CA ALA A 195 9.22 -16.28 -9.52
C ALA A 195 9.99 -17.59 -9.22
N GLU A 196 9.86 -18.60 -10.08
CA GLU A 196 10.67 -19.83 -10.03
C GLU A 196 12.18 -19.56 -10.21
N ARG A 197 12.54 -18.45 -10.89
CA ARG A 197 13.92 -17.97 -11.05
C ARG A 197 14.39 -17.03 -9.93
N GLY A 198 13.57 -16.79 -8.91
CA GLY A 198 13.93 -16.00 -7.73
C GLY A 198 13.39 -14.56 -7.72
N THR A 199 12.61 -14.13 -8.70
CA THR A 199 11.92 -12.83 -8.65
C THR A 199 10.85 -12.83 -7.58
N TYR A 200 10.88 -11.89 -6.65
CA TYR A 200 9.80 -11.75 -5.68
C TYR A 200 8.66 -10.89 -6.25
N PHE A 201 7.52 -11.53 -6.52
CA PHE A 201 6.32 -10.89 -7.06
C PHE A 201 5.24 -10.70 -5.98
N TRP A 202 4.56 -9.55 -5.99
CA TRP A 202 3.39 -9.30 -5.15
C TRP A 202 2.25 -8.60 -5.91
N ASP A 203 1.02 -8.77 -5.45
CA ASP A 203 -0.15 -8.03 -5.94
C ASP A 203 -0.23 -6.64 -5.28
N TYR A 204 -0.47 -5.59 -6.09
CA TYR A 204 -0.57 -4.19 -5.62
C TYR A 204 -1.99 -3.72 -5.29
N GLY A 205 -2.93 -4.64 -5.08
CA GLY A 205 -4.32 -4.34 -4.74
C GLY A 205 -5.14 -3.82 -5.91
N ASN A 206 -4.83 -4.23 -7.14
CA ASN A 206 -5.53 -3.81 -8.37
C ASN A 206 -6.48 -4.86 -8.95
N SER A 207 -6.71 -5.97 -8.23
CA SER A 207 -7.48 -7.15 -8.68
C SER A 207 -6.83 -7.98 -9.80
N PHE A 208 -5.51 -7.85 -10.02
CA PHE A 208 -4.80 -8.58 -11.07
C PHE A 208 -4.90 -10.10 -10.90
N LEU A 209 -4.60 -10.63 -9.69
CA LEU A 209 -4.67 -12.08 -9.45
C LEU A 209 -6.09 -12.64 -9.63
N LYS A 210 -7.11 -11.86 -9.25
CA LYS A 210 -8.52 -12.25 -9.47
C LYS A 210 -8.87 -12.26 -10.96
N ALA A 211 -8.38 -11.27 -11.72
CA ALA A 211 -8.61 -11.22 -13.16
C ALA A 211 -7.95 -12.42 -13.88
N ILE A 212 -6.75 -12.84 -13.45
CA ILE A 212 -6.09 -14.07 -13.95
C ILE A 212 -6.96 -15.30 -13.66
N PHE A 213 -7.47 -15.43 -12.43
CA PHE A 213 -8.35 -16.53 -12.06
C PHE A 213 -9.62 -16.56 -12.93
N ASP A 214 -10.25 -15.40 -13.12
CA ASP A 214 -11.49 -15.25 -13.91
C ASP A 214 -11.28 -15.51 -15.41
N ALA A 215 -10.09 -15.20 -15.93
CA ALA A 215 -9.68 -15.59 -17.28
C ALA A 215 -9.56 -17.11 -17.45
N GLY A 216 -9.45 -17.86 -16.34
CA GLY A 216 -9.47 -19.33 -16.30
C GLY A 216 -8.16 -20.00 -15.89
N ALA A 217 -7.13 -19.25 -15.47
CA ALA A 217 -5.91 -19.81 -14.89
C ALA A 217 -6.12 -20.11 -13.40
N ARG A 218 -6.84 -21.19 -13.09
CA ARG A 218 -7.26 -21.54 -11.72
C ARG A 218 -6.11 -21.84 -10.78
N GLU A 219 -4.96 -22.23 -11.31
CA GLU A 219 -3.73 -22.51 -10.57
C GLU A 219 -3.14 -21.27 -9.86
N ILE A 220 -3.64 -20.06 -10.13
CA ILE A 220 -3.30 -18.87 -9.35
C ILE A 220 -3.91 -18.90 -7.94
N ALA A 221 -5.01 -19.64 -7.74
CA ALA A 221 -5.61 -19.83 -6.42
C ALA A 221 -4.84 -20.90 -5.63
N LYS A 222 -4.64 -20.70 -4.32
CA LYS A 222 -3.86 -21.64 -3.48
C LYS A 222 -4.44 -23.06 -3.52
N ASN A 223 -5.77 -23.20 -3.55
CA ASN A 223 -6.47 -24.48 -3.61
C ASN A 223 -6.79 -24.97 -5.03
N GLY A 224 -6.54 -24.16 -6.07
CA GLY A 224 -6.87 -24.47 -7.47
C GLY A 224 -8.36 -24.56 -7.81
N ILE A 225 -9.27 -24.23 -6.88
CA ILE A 225 -10.72 -24.39 -7.01
C ILE A 225 -11.41 -23.02 -7.01
N ASP A 226 -11.15 -22.20 -5.99
CA ASP A 226 -11.78 -20.90 -5.77
C ASP A 226 -10.84 -19.94 -5.03
N THR A 227 -11.27 -18.70 -4.82
CA THR A 227 -10.43 -17.67 -4.20
C THR A 227 -10.56 -17.61 -2.68
N SER A 228 -11.15 -18.61 -2.03
CA SER A 228 -11.43 -18.57 -0.58
C SER A 228 -10.15 -18.62 0.27
N GLU A 229 -9.12 -19.31 -0.20
CA GLU A 229 -7.79 -19.39 0.45
C GLU A 229 -6.81 -18.34 -0.07
N GLY A 230 -7.25 -17.42 -0.93
CA GLY A 230 -6.41 -16.45 -1.60
C GLY A 230 -5.60 -17.04 -2.75
N PHE A 231 -4.50 -16.37 -3.10
CA PHE A 231 -3.69 -16.65 -4.29
C PHE A 231 -2.27 -17.06 -3.94
N ILE A 232 -1.58 -17.72 -4.87
CA ILE A 232 -0.20 -18.20 -4.67
C ILE A 232 0.82 -17.07 -4.51
N PHE A 233 0.50 -15.87 -5.01
CA PHE A 233 1.28 -14.66 -4.76
C PHE A 233 0.60 -13.82 -3.68
N PRO A 234 1.34 -13.34 -2.68
CA PRO A 234 0.78 -12.51 -1.63
C PRO A 234 0.46 -11.11 -2.17
N SER A 235 -0.47 -10.42 -1.49
CA SER A 235 -0.59 -8.97 -1.67
C SER A 235 0.56 -8.24 -0.96
N TYR A 236 0.87 -7.01 -1.39
CA TYR A 236 1.85 -6.17 -0.69
C TYR A 236 1.49 -5.91 0.79
N VAL A 237 0.23 -6.07 1.18
CA VAL A 237 -0.16 -5.97 2.59
C VAL A 237 0.02 -7.27 3.33
N GLU A 238 -0.24 -8.41 2.69
CA GLU A 238 -0.18 -9.74 3.32
C GLU A 238 1.18 -9.99 3.96
N ASP A 239 2.26 -9.76 3.21
CA ASP A 239 3.59 -10.13 3.68
C ASP A 239 4.58 -8.95 3.82
N ILE A 240 4.26 -7.76 3.30
CA ILE A 240 5.10 -6.56 3.50
C ILE A 240 4.42 -5.63 4.49
N MET A 241 3.48 -4.79 4.07
CA MET A 241 2.99 -3.67 4.88
C MET A 241 2.28 -4.11 6.17
N GLY A 242 1.53 -5.21 6.16
CA GLY A 242 0.83 -5.72 7.33
C GLY A 242 1.81 -6.05 8.46
N PRO A 243 2.73 -7.03 8.27
CA PRO A 243 3.67 -7.46 9.30
C PRO A 243 4.57 -6.36 9.86
N ILE A 244 5.09 -5.47 9.03
CA ILE A 244 6.16 -4.54 9.43
C ILE A 244 5.74 -3.07 9.55
N CYS A 245 4.53 -2.71 9.11
CA CYS A 245 3.98 -1.37 9.34
C CYS A 245 2.73 -1.46 10.22
N PHE A 246 1.66 -2.09 9.74
CA PHE A 246 0.37 -2.07 10.44
C PHE A 246 0.42 -2.77 11.79
N ASP A 247 1.11 -3.90 11.89
CA ASP A 247 1.23 -4.64 13.15
C ASP A 247 2.09 -3.89 14.19
N TYR A 248 2.81 -2.82 13.80
CA TYR A 248 3.48 -1.87 14.70
C TYR A 248 2.77 -0.51 14.81
N GLY A 249 1.64 -0.33 14.11
CA GLY A 249 0.80 0.88 14.18
C GLY A 249 1.20 1.97 13.19
N TYR A 250 2.21 1.75 12.35
CA TYR A 250 2.59 2.68 11.30
C TYR A 250 1.54 2.69 10.21
N GLY A 251 1.14 3.89 9.78
CA GLY A 251 0.21 4.07 8.68
C GLY A 251 0.10 5.53 8.26
N PRO A 252 -0.67 5.84 7.20
CA PRO A 252 -0.60 7.09 6.46
C PRO A 252 -1.09 8.29 7.26
N PHE A 253 -0.21 8.97 7.97
CA PHE A 253 -0.52 10.19 8.69
C PHE A 253 -0.32 11.41 7.78
N ARG A 254 -1.37 12.19 7.56
CA ARG A 254 -1.33 13.34 6.64
C ARG A 254 -1.95 14.59 7.25
N TRP A 255 -1.54 15.73 6.72
CA TRP A 255 -2.09 17.01 7.12
C TRP A 255 -2.17 17.99 5.96
N VAL A 256 -3.05 18.98 6.11
CA VAL A 256 -3.24 20.08 5.17
C VAL A 256 -3.14 21.39 5.93
N CYS A 257 -2.30 22.31 5.47
CA CYS A 257 -2.22 23.67 5.99
C CYS A 257 -3.39 24.49 5.43
N LEU A 258 -4.37 24.81 6.28
CA LEU A 258 -5.60 25.52 5.86
C LEU A 258 -5.32 27.00 5.52
N SER A 259 -4.15 27.52 5.89
CA SER A 259 -3.67 28.84 5.45
C SER A 259 -3.32 28.89 3.97
N GLY A 260 -3.09 27.74 3.31
CA GLY A 260 -2.60 27.66 1.93
C GLY A 260 -1.16 28.12 1.73
N LYS A 261 -0.42 28.47 2.80
CA LYS A 261 0.94 29.00 2.73
C LYS A 261 1.97 27.88 2.64
N THR A 262 2.90 27.99 1.68
CA THR A 262 4.06 27.07 1.60
C THR A 262 4.93 27.14 2.85
N GLU A 263 5.04 28.31 3.47
CA GLU A 263 5.85 28.51 4.67
C GLU A 263 5.31 27.74 5.89
N ASP A 264 3.98 27.55 5.99
CA ASP A 264 3.38 26.70 7.03
C ASP A 264 3.68 25.22 6.76
N LEU A 265 3.72 24.82 5.48
CA LEU A 265 4.12 23.46 5.10
C LEU A 265 5.58 23.20 5.44
N ASP A 266 6.48 24.14 5.14
CA ASP A 266 7.91 24.04 5.48
C ASP A 266 8.12 23.91 7.01
N LYS A 267 7.38 24.70 7.80
CA LYS A 267 7.42 24.63 9.27
C LYS A 267 6.84 23.33 9.82
N THR A 268 5.76 22.82 9.23
CA THR A 268 5.17 21.54 9.64
C THR A 268 6.05 20.36 9.24
N ASP A 269 6.74 20.41 8.09
CA ASP A 269 7.74 19.41 7.70
C ASP A 269 8.88 19.33 8.75
N GLN A 270 9.43 20.49 9.15
CA GLN A 270 10.46 20.56 10.20
C GLN A 270 9.96 20.05 11.55
N ALA A 271 8.75 20.45 11.95
CA ALA A 271 8.16 20.04 13.21
C ALA A 271 7.88 18.53 13.24
N ALA A 272 7.35 17.94 12.16
CA ALA A 272 7.14 16.50 12.06
C ALA A 272 8.47 15.74 12.10
N MET A 273 9.46 16.18 11.30
CA MET A 273 10.80 15.58 11.27
C MET A 273 11.45 15.54 12.65
N SER A 274 11.30 16.60 13.45
CA SER A 274 11.86 16.67 14.81
C SER A 274 11.14 15.80 15.86
N CYS A 275 10.00 15.19 15.53
CA CYS A 275 9.30 14.25 16.40
C CYS A 275 9.67 12.79 16.12
N ILE A 276 10.39 12.51 15.03
CA ILE A 276 10.74 11.16 14.60
C ILE A 276 12.14 10.83 15.11
N ASN A 277 12.30 9.67 15.76
CA ASN A 277 13.61 9.14 16.11
C ASN A 277 14.05 8.13 15.02
N PRO A 278 14.95 8.51 14.09
CA PRO A 278 15.34 7.63 12.99
C PRO A 278 16.11 6.37 13.43
N GLU A 279 16.59 6.30 14.68
CA GLU A 279 17.34 5.15 15.19
C GLU A 279 16.44 4.08 15.84
N LYS A 280 15.13 4.36 16.00
CA LYS A 280 14.20 3.48 16.72
C LYS A 280 13.82 2.23 15.90
N ARG A 281 13.32 2.42 14.67
CA ARG A 281 13.03 1.36 13.68
C ARG A 281 13.33 1.87 12.28
N ALA A 282 13.48 0.95 11.31
CA ALA A 282 13.66 1.34 9.91
C ALA A 282 12.50 2.18 9.36
N GLN A 283 11.27 1.92 9.79
CA GLN A 283 10.13 2.74 9.40
C GLN A 283 10.32 4.19 9.88
N ASP A 284 10.89 4.43 11.06
CA ASP A 284 11.18 5.78 11.53
C ASP A 284 12.26 6.45 10.68
N ARG A 285 13.35 5.74 10.37
CA ARG A 285 14.41 6.19 9.47
C ARG A 285 13.86 6.58 8.09
N ASP A 286 13.02 5.72 7.51
CA ASP A 286 12.48 5.92 6.17
C ASP A 286 11.54 7.12 6.11
N ASN A 287 10.72 7.30 7.14
CA ASN A 287 9.80 8.44 7.25
C ASN A 287 10.53 9.74 7.56
N TYR A 288 11.63 9.69 8.32
CA TYR A 288 12.53 10.82 8.55
C TYR A 288 13.18 11.29 7.24
N ILE A 289 13.74 10.37 6.44
CA ILE A 289 14.34 10.71 5.14
C ILE A 289 13.30 11.22 4.16
N TRP A 290 12.13 10.58 4.14
CA TRP A 290 11.01 11.03 3.33
C TRP A 290 10.64 12.48 3.63
N ILE A 291 10.41 12.84 4.90
CA ILE A 291 9.99 14.19 5.26
C ILE A 291 11.10 15.23 5.02
N ARG A 292 12.37 14.86 5.27
CA ARG A 292 13.55 15.70 4.98
C ARG A 292 13.60 16.09 3.50
N ASP A 293 13.35 15.13 2.62
CA ASP A 293 13.48 15.31 1.17
C ASP A 293 12.16 15.66 0.47
N ALA A 294 11.05 15.72 1.21
CA ALA A 294 9.71 15.91 0.65
C ALA A 294 9.56 17.21 -0.16
N LYS A 295 10.28 18.27 0.22
CA LYS A 295 10.35 19.53 -0.52
C LYS A 295 11.12 19.39 -1.83
N LYS A 296 12.26 18.68 -1.82
CA LYS A 296 13.08 18.39 -3.00
C LYS A 296 12.30 17.60 -4.05
N ASN A 297 11.46 16.67 -3.61
CA ASN A 297 10.65 15.83 -4.49
C ASN A 297 9.47 16.57 -5.14
N ASN A 298 9.09 17.75 -4.65
CA ASN A 298 8.07 18.64 -5.23
C ASN A 298 6.74 17.95 -5.61
N LEU A 299 6.19 17.12 -4.71
CA LEU A 299 4.99 16.29 -4.97
C LEU A 299 3.66 16.99 -4.61
N VAL A 300 3.71 18.25 -4.17
CA VAL A 300 2.54 18.99 -3.70
C VAL A 300 1.71 19.46 -4.89
N VAL A 301 0.45 19.03 -4.95
CA VAL A 301 -0.53 19.47 -5.96
C VAL A 301 -1.76 20.02 -5.24
N GLY A 302 -2.16 21.25 -5.59
CA GLY A 302 -3.31 21.90 -4.97
C GLY A 302 -2.98 22.43 -3.56
N THR A 303 -3.67 21.92 -2.55
CA THR A 303 -3.51 22.38 -1.16
C THR A 303 -2.13 22.05 -0.61
N LYS A 304 -1.67 22.85 0.36
CA LYS A 304 -0.37 22.66 1.01
C LYS A 304 -0.46 21.52 2.01
N ALA A 305 -0.17 20.32 1.53
CA ALA A 305 -0.36 19.08 2.27
C ALA A 305 0.89 18.21 2.26
N ARG A 306 1.00 17.36 3.28
CA ARG A 306 2.08 16.38 3.44
C ARG A 306 1.53 15.08 4.02
N ILE A 307 2.27 14.01 3.79
CA ILE A 307 2.06 12.69 4.36
C ILE A 307 3.38 12.11 4.88
N LEU A 308 3.30 11.22 5.85
CA LEU A 308 4.32 10.23 6.22
C LEU A 308 3.63 9.05 6.92
N TYR A 309 4.35 7.98 7.24
CA TYR A 309 3.87 6.95 8.16
C TYR A 309 4.39 7.21 9.57
N ALA A 310 3.53 7.04 10.56
CA ALA A 310 3.86 7.22 11.98
C ALA A 310 3.03 6.26 12.84
N ASP A 311 3.61 5.81 13.94
CA ASP A 311 2.92 5.00 14.95
C ASP A 311 2.03 5.86 15.88
N ALA A 312 1.35 5.23 16.84
CA ALA A 312 0.44 5.95 17.76
C ALA A 312 1.13 7.11 18.51
N LYS A 313 2.32 6.87 19.07
CA LYS A 313 3.03 7.86 19.89
C LYS A 313 3.50 9.03 19.03
N GLU A 314 4.02 8.74 17.84
CA GLU A 314 4.49 9.75 16.90
C GLU A 314 3.35 10.58 16.33
N ARG A 315 2.22 9.96 15.97
CA ARG A 315 1.01 10.69 15.52
C ARG A 315 0.55 11.69 16.57
N ILE A 316 0.50 11.28 17.84
CA ILE A 316 0.13 12.16 18.97
C ILE A 316 1.15 13.29 19.13
N ALA A 317 2.46 12.97 19.15
CA ALA A 317 3.52 13.96 19.33
C ALA A 317 3.53 15.02 18.21
N ILE A 318 3.38 14.60 16.96
CA ILE A 318 3.31 15.51 15.80
C ILE A 318 2.05 16.38 15.88
N ALA A 319 0.88 15.79 16.15
CA ALA A 319 -0.37 16.53 16.24
C ALA A 319 -0.37 17.58 17.36
N LEU A 320 0.10 17.22 18.56
CA LEU A 320 0.23 18.18 19.68
C LEU A 320 1.21 19.30 19.36
N LYS A 321 2.34 18.98 18.70
CA LYS A 321 3.32 19.98 18.26
C LYS A 321 2.71 20.96 17.26
N PHE A 322 1.97 20.46 16.27
CA PHE A 322 1.25 21.29 15.32
C PHE A 322 0.19 22.15 16.01
N ASN A 323 -0.63 21.59 16.89
CA ASN A 323 -1.67 22.33 17.60
C ASN A 323 -1.06 23.46 18.46
N ASN A 324 0.07 23.21 19.13
CA ASN A 324 0.80 24.25 19.85
C ASN A 324 1.39 25.34 18.91
N MET A 325 1.84 24.97 17.71
CA MET A 325 2.29 25.95 16.71
C MET A 325 1.14 26.82 16.20
N VAL A 326 -0.07 26.27 16.07
CA VAL A 326 -1.29 27.04 15.78
C VAL A 326 -1.62 27.98 16.95
N LYS A 327 -1.63 27.46 18.19
CA LYS A 327 -1.88 28.23 19.42
C LYS A 327 -0.96 29.43 19.59
N THR A 328 0.31 29.27 19.22
CA THR A 328 1.34 30.32 19.31
C THR A 328 1.44 31.21 18.07
N GLY A 329 0.57 31.02 17.07
CA GLY A 329 0.53 31.82 15.84
C GLY A 329 1.72 31.60 14.90
N LYS A 330 2.50 30.51 15.07
CA LYS A 330 3.65 30.21 14.21
C LYS A 330 3.22 29.71 12.82
N ILE A 331 2.07 29.05 12.74
CA ILE A 331 1.40 28.55 11.53
C ILE A 331 -0.12 28.78 11.66
N GLY A 332 -0.85 28.75 10.55
CA GLY A 332 -2.32 28.73 10.56
C GLY A 332 -2.91 27.34 10.89
N PRO A 333 -4.24 27.22 11.00
CA PRO A 333 -4.91 25.96 11.33
C PRO A 333 -4.54 24.81 10.38
N ILE A 334 -4.51 23.60 10.92
CA ILE A 334 -4.14 22.38 10.19
C ILE A 334 -5.34 21.43 10.16
N MET A 335 -5.67 20.86 9.00
CA MET A 335 -6.56 19.71 8.91
C MET A 335 -5.72 18.44 8.91
N LEU A 336 -5.79 17.68 10.00
CA LEU A 336 -5.14 16.39 10.17
C LEU A 336 -6.05 15.26 9.68
N GLY A 337 -5.49 14.18 9.14
CA GLY A 337 -6.23 12.96 8.86
C GLY A 337 -5.32 11.87 8.29
N ARG A 338 -5.91 10.96 7.52
CA ARG A 338 -5.20 9.81 6.94
C ARG A 338 -5.91 9.25 5.71
N ASP A 339 -5.23 8.33 5.02
CA ASP A 339 -5.95 7.40 4.15
C ASP A 339 -6.82 6.44 4.99
N HIS A 340 -7.75 5.75 4.33
CA HIS A 340 -8.45 4.64 4.97
C HIS A 340 -7.56 3.38 4.99
N HIS A 341 -6.55 3.31 4.10
CA HIS A 341 -5.47 2.31 4.10
C HIS A 341 -4.56 2.42 5.33
N ASP A 342 -5.06 2.01 6.50
CA ASP A 342 -4.38 2.16 7.78
C ASP A 342 -4.66 0.96 8.70
N VAL A 343 -3.90 0.87 9.80
CA VAL A 343 -3.91 -0.22 10.78
C VAL A 343 -5.31 -0.62 11.26
N SER A 344 -6.18 0.34 11.55
CA SER A 344 -7.54 0.12 12.09
C SER A 344 -8.66 0.50 11.12
N GLY A 345 -8.34 1.34 10.13
CA GLY A 345 -9.34 2.05 9.35
C GLY A 345 -10.13 1.16 8.39
N THR A 346 -9.61 0.00 8.01
CA THR A 346 -10.21 -0.80 6.94
C THR A 346 -10.18 -2.28 7.24
N ASP A 347 -11.33 -2.94 7.06
CA ASP A 347 -11.40 -4.39 6.89
C ASP A 347 -11.54 -4.71 5.41
N SER A 348 -10.52 -5.36 4.84
CA SER A 348 -10.47 -5.78 3.45
C SER A 348 -9.67 -7.08 3.32
N PRO A 349 -10.33 -8.24 3.14
CA PRO A 349 -9.66 -9.54 3.14
C PRO A 349 -8.66 -9.71 1.99
N PHE A 350 -8.80 -8.90 0.94
CA PHE A 350 -7.90 -8.91 -0.22
C PHE A 350 -6.73 -7.93 -0.10
N ARG A 351 -6.70 -7.10 0.96
CA ARG A 351 -5.69 -6.05 1.10
C ARG A 351 -5.42 -5.73 2.57
N GLU A 352 -6.06 -4.74 3.19
CA GLU A 352 -5.69 -4.27 4.53
C GLU A 352 -5.69 -5.33 5.64
N THR A 353 -6.54 -6.35 5.51
CA THR A 353 -6.65 -7.45 6.47
C THR A 353 -6.26 -8.80 5.87
N SER A 354 -5.54 -8.82 4.74
CA SER A 354 -5.07 -10.08 4.15
C SER A 354 -4.03 -10.79 5.02
N ASN A 355 -3.32 -10.06 5.89
CA ASN A 355 -2.40 -10.66 6.87
C ASN A 355 -3.07 -11.11 8.18
N VAL A 356 -4.40 -11.02 8.29
CA VAL A 356 -5.18 -11.55 9.43
C VAL A 356 -5.55 -13.00 9.13
N LYS A 357 -5.05 -13.95 9.93
CA LYS A 357 -5.05 -15.38 9.58
C LYS A 357 -5.99 -16.24 10.44
N ASP A 358 -6.70 -15.66 11.41
CA ASP A 358 -7.63 -16.37 12.30
C ASP A 358 -9.03 -16.60 11.68
N GLY A 359 -9.21 -16.26 10.40
CA GLY A 359 -10.49 -16.33 9.68
C GLY A 359 -11.38 -15.09 9.87
N SER A 360 -11.00 -14.14 10.74
CA SER A 360 -11.76 -12.90 10.95
C SER A 360 -11.50 -11.84 9.87
N ASN A 361 -10.62 -12.10 8.90
CA ASN A 361 -10.26 -11.14 7.84
C ASN A 361 -11.44 -10.68 6.97
N ILE A 362 -12.52 -11.46 6.91
CA ILE A 362 -13.77 -11.17 6.18
C ILE A 362 -14.77 -10.29 6.94
N MET A 363 -14.50 -10.01 8.21
CA MET A 363 -15.37 -9.25 9.10
C MET A 363 -15.29 -7.74 8.83
N ALA A 364 -16.04 -6.91 9.58
CA ALA A 364 -16.08 -5.45 9.37
C ALA A 364 -16.01 -4.62 10.68
N GLU A 365 -15.94 -5.30 11.82
CA GLU A 365 -16.08 -4.75 13.15
C GLU A 365 -14.93 -3.79 13.47
N MET A 366 -13.69 -4.06 13.00
CA MET A 366 -12.55 -3.19 13.25
C MET A 366 -12.75 -1.82 12.60
N ALA A 367 -13.16 -1.78 11.33
CA ALA A 367 -13.44 -0.53 10.62
C ALA A 367 -14.63 0.24 11.25
N VAL A 368 -15.70 -0.47 11.63
CA VAL A 368 -16.88 0.14 12.27
C VAL A 368 -16.56 0.67 13.66
N HIS A 369 -15.78 -0.07 14.47
CA HIS A 369 -15.31 0.38 15.78
C HIS A 369 -14.37 1.58 15.65
N CYS A 370 -13.43 1.56 14.70
CA CYS A 370 -12.54 2.67 14.41
C CYS A 370 -13.36 3.94 14.09
N PHE A 371 -14.27 3.85 13.11
CA PHE A 371 -15.17 4.95 12.74
C PHE A 371 -15.96 5.50 13.93
N THR A 372 -16.68 4.63 14.64
CA THR A 372 -17.57 5.03 15.74
C THR A 372 -16.77 5.62 16.90
N GLY A 373 -15.65 4.99 17.27
CA GLY A 373 -14.82 5.46 18.37
C GLY A 373 -14.07 6.75 18.06
N ASN A 374 -13.70 7.00 16.79
CA ASN A 374 -13.19 8.30 16.35
C ASN A 374 -14.27 9.38 16.46
N ALA A 375 -15.48 9.11 15.95
CA ALA A 375 -16.61 10.04 15.99
C ALA A 375 -16.94 10.48 17.43
N LEU A 376 -16.97 9.53 18.37
CA LEU A 376 -17.26 9.79 19.79
C LEU A 376 -16.10 10.47 20.54
N ARG A 377 -14.89 10.48 19.99
CA ARG A 377 -13.70 11.12 20.59
C ARG A 377 -13.45 12.53 20.08
N GLY A 378 -14.36 13.08 19.28
CA GLY A 378 -14.38 14.52 18.96
C GLY A 378 -13.62 14.93 17.71
N VAL A 379 -13.38 14.02 16.77
CA VAL A 379 -12.89 14.39 15.43
C VAL A 379 -13.84 15.35 14.74
N THR A 380 -13.31 16.19 13.86
CA THR A 380 -14.10 17.15 13.08
C THR A 380 -14.94 16.46 12.01
N LEU A 381 -14.42 15.37 11.44
CA LEU A 381 -15.07 14.53 10.44
C LEU A 381 -14.75 13.07 10.73
N ALA A 382 -15.77 12.22 10.69
CA ALA A 382 -15.62 10.76 10.68
C ALA A 382 -16.34 10.22 9.44
N VAL A 383 -15.68 9.32 8.71
CA VAL A 383 -16.22 8.75 7.47
C VAL A 383 -16.16 7.23 7.54
N LEU A 384 -17.24 6.59 7.09
CA LEU A 384 -17.29 5.16 6.82
C LEU A 384 -17.77 4.98 5.37
N SER A 385 -17.06 4.16 4.61
CA SER A 385 -17.28 3.91 3.19
C SER A 385 -17.34 2.41 2.91
N ASN A 386 -17.93 2.07 1.77
CA ASN A 386 -18.03 0.70 1.26
C ASN A 386 -17.20 0.58 -0.03
N GLY A 387 -16.21 -0.30 0.01
CA GLY A 387 -15.48 -0.74 -1.17
C GLY A 387 -14.24 0.06 -1.55
N GLY A 388 -13.76 0.97 -0.71
CA GLY A 388 -12.56 1.75 -0.98
C GLY A 388 -11.35 0.87 -1.33
N GLY A 389 -10.78 1.12 -2.51
CA GLY A 389 -9.61 0.39 -3.01
C GLY A 389 -9.97 -0.87 -3.81
N VAL A 390 -10.63 -1.84 -3.19
CA VAL A 390 -10.88 -3.16 -3.80
C VAL A 390 -12.22 -3.28 -4.54
N GLY A 391 -13.10 -2.29 -4.41
CA GLY A 391 -14.41 -2.21 -5.07
C GLY A 391 -15.60 -2.47 -4.14
N ILE A 392 -16.79 -2.03 -4.57
CA ILE A 392 -18.05 -2.07 -3.80
C ILE A 392 -18.36 -3.49 -3.30
N GLY A 393 -18.72 -3.61 -2.02
CA GLY A 393 -19.11 -4.87 -1.38
C GLY A 393 -17.95 -5.76 -0.94
N LYS A 394 -16.70 -5.31 -1.14
CA LYS A 394 -15.49 -6.11 -0.85
C LYS A 394 -14.68 -5.61 0.34
N CYS A 395 -14.99 -4.44 0.89
CA CYS A 395 -14.38 -3.92 2.11
C CYS A 395 -15.27 -2.87 2.78
N PHE A 396 -15.00 -2.64 4.07
CA PHE A 396 -15.51 -1.50 4.83
C PHE A 396 -14.31 -0.68 5.28
N ASN A 397 -14.32 0.61 4.94
CA ASN A 397 -13.14 1.45 5.08
C ASN A 397 -13.53 2.83 5.62
N GLY A 398 -12.87 3.26 6.69
CA GLY A 398 -13.12 4.49 7.40
C GLY A 398 -11.89 5.36 7.58
N GLY A 399 -12.16 6.66 7.72
CA GLY A 399 -11.15 7.69 7.92
C GLY A 399 -11.68 8.79 8.83
N PHE A 400 -10.80 9.73 9.15
CA PHE A 400 -11.14 10.87 9.97
C PHE A 400 -10.48 12.15 9.46
N GLY A 401 -11.04 13.27 9.87
CA GLY A 401 -10.49 14.60 9.76
C GLY A 401 -10.53 15.31 11.11
N LEU A 402 -9.45 15.94 11.53
CA LEU A 402 -9.34 16.67 12.79
C LEU A 402 -8.70 18.03 12.55
N VAL A 403 -9.46 19.10 12.76
CA VAL A 403 -8.95 20.47 12.68
C VAL A 403 -8.18 20.80 13.96
N LEU A 404 -6.92 21.17 13.78
CA LEU A 404 -6.05 21.70 14.82
C LEU A 404 -6.21 23.22 14.86
N ASP A 405 -6.96 23.69 15.85
CA ASP A 405 -7.32 25.10 16.03
C ASP A 405 -6.49 25.82 17.11
N GLY A 406 -5.55 25.12 17.75
CA GLY A 406 -4.72 25.62 18.84
C GLY A 406 -5.37 25.60 20.22
N SER A 407 -6.60 25.10 20.35
CA SER A 407 -7.30 25.01 21.63
C SER A 407 -6.85 23.80 22.46
N GLU A 408 -6.92 23.94 23.78
CA GLU A 408 -6.69 22.85 24.74
C GLU A 408 -7.74 21.73 24.61
N ARG A 409 -8.96 22.07 24.18
CA ARG A 409 -9.99 21.08 23.83
C ARG A 409 -9.48 20.12 22.76
N VAL A 410 -8.79 20.62 21.74
CA VAL A 410 -8.23 19.78 20.67
C VAL A 410 -7.03 18.98 21.16
N ASP A 411 -6.23 19.46 22.11
CA ASP A 411 -5.17 18.65 22.75
C ASP A 411 -5.73 17.37 23.39
N ASN A 412 -6.87 17.48 24.07
CA ASN A 412 -7.56 16.32 24.66
C ASN A 412 -8.10 15.36 23.59
N VAL A 413 -8.66 15.90 22.49
CA VAL A 413 -9.13 15.09 21.34
C VAL A 413 -7.96 14.35 20.70
N ILE A 414 -6.81 14.99 20.49
CA ILE A 414 -5.62 14.37 19.91
C ILE A 414 -5.20 13.16 20.74
N GLN A 415 -5.06 13.32 22.06
CA GLN A 415 -4.59 12.25 22.94
C GLN A 415 -5.56 11.07 22.99
N ALA A 416 -6.88 11.33 23.04
CA ALA A 416 -7.87 10.28 23.11
C ALA A 416 -8.08 9.58 21.76
N CYS A 417 -8.18 10.35 20.67
CA CYS A 417 -8.58 9.85 19.37
C CYS A 417 -7.44 9.15 18.62
N LEU A 418 -6.23 9.72 18.57
CA LEU A 418 -5.16 9.14 17.75
C LEU A 418 -4.62 7.84 18.34
N GLU A 419 -4.65 7.71 19.67
CA GLU A 419 -4.36 6.42 20.32
C GLU A 419 -5.42 5.37 19.93
N TRP A 420 -6.70 5.70 20.01
CA TRP A 420 -7.78 4.79 19.60
C TRP A 420 -7.70 4.39 18.13
N ASP A 421 -7.46 5.37 17.25
CA ASP A 421 -7.37 5.21 15.80
C ASP A 421 -6.27 4.23 15.38
N VAL A 422 -5.22 4.06 16.20
CA VAL A 422 -4.12 3.12 15.96
C VAL A 422 -4.28 1.84 16.78
N MET A 423 -4.48 1.95 18.09
CA MET A 423 -4.43 0.82 19.01
C MET A 423 -5.64 -0.11 18.87
N GLY A 424 -6.77 0.36 18.33
CA GLY A 424 -7.91 -0.50 18.02
C GLY A 424 -7.58 -1.58 16.99
N GLY A 425 -6.84 -1.21 15.93
CA GLY A 425 -6.37 -2.14 14.91
C GLY A 425 -5.23 -3.03 15.43
N ILE A 426 -4.34 -2.51 16.27
CA ILE A 426 -3.33 -3.33 16.98
C ILE A 426 -4.00 -4.38 17.85
N ALA A 427 -5.03 -4.02 18.62
CA ALA A 427 -5.77 -4.97 19.44
C ALA A 427 -6.38 -6.10 18.60
N ARG A 428 -7.01 -5.76 17.47
CA ARG A 428 -7.54 -6.78 16.53
C ARG A 428 -6.43 -7.66 15.96
N ARG A 429 -5.38 -7.05 15.40
CA ARG A 429 -4.26 -7.78 14.77
C ARG A 429 -3.53 -8.68 15.76
N SER A 430 -3.34 -8.20 16.98
CA SER A 430 -2.81 -8.97 18.11
C SER A 430 -3.70 -10.17 18.41
N TRP A 431 -5.02 -9.96 18.55
CA TRP A 431 -5.98 -11.05 18.78
C TRP A 431 -5.98 -12.10 17.67
N ALA A 432 -5.82 -11.65 16.41
CA ALA A 432 -5.64 -12.49 15.24
C ALA A 432 -4.26 -13.20 15.16
N ARG A 433 -3.44 -13.07 16.20
CA ARG A 433 -2.15 -13.72 16.42
C ARG A 433 -1.02 -13.20 15.53
N ASN A 434 -1.12 -11.96 15.04
CA ASN A 434 -0.01 -11.33 14.36
C ASN A 434 1.12 -11.03 15.36
N GLN A 435 2.28 -11.65 15.19
CA GLN A 435 3.37 -11.63 16.17
C GLN A 435 3.80 -10.21 16.57
N ASN A 436 4.01 -9.34 15.58
CA ASN A 436 4.45 -7.96 15.82
C ASN A 436 3.34 -7.11 16.50
N ALA A 437 2.07 -7.42 16.26
CA ALA A 437 0.95 -6.77 16.92
C ALA A 437 0.79 -7.23 18.37
N ILE A 438 1.10 -8.50 18.68
CA ILE A 438 1.17 -9.00 20.06
C ILE A 438 2.26 -8.24 20.84
N GLU A 439 3.46 -8.07 20.27
CA GLU A 439 4.54 -7.29 20.88
C GLU A 439 4.10 -5.85 21.15
N THR A 440 3.47 -5.20 20.16
CA THR A 440 2.99 -3.82 20.26
C THR A 440 1.89 -3.68 21.33
N ALA A 441 0.92 -4.59 21.35
CA ALA A 441 -0.16 -4.62 22.35
C ALA A 441 0.37 -4.89 23.76
N TYR A 442 1.32 -5.81 23.91
CA TYR A 442 1.96 -6.13 25.18
C TYR A 442 2.71 -4.91 25.74
N THR A 443 3.49 -4.23 24.90
CA THR A 443 4.21 -3.00 25.27
C THR A 443 3.22 -1.92 25.72
N TRP A 444 2.13 -1.72 24.98
CA TRP A 444 1.09 -0.77 25.36
C TRP A 444 0.47 -1.09 26.72
N ASN A 445 0.17 -2.37 27.00
CA ASN A 445 -0.36 -2.82 28.29
C ASN A 445 0.60 -2.55 29.46
N LEU A 446 1.91 -2.69 29.26
CA LEU A 446 2.91 -2.41 30.29
C LEU A 446 2.96 -0.93 30.64
N GLU A 447 2.84 -0.06 29.65
CA GLU A 447 2.92 1.40 29.81
C GLU A 447 1.60 2.03 30.29
N ASN A 448 0.47 1.36 30.07
CA ASN A 448 -0.87 1.92 30.30
C ASN A 448 -1.73 1.14 31.32
N LYS A 449 -1.11 0.44 32.28
CA LYS A 449 -1.78 -0.44 33.26
C LYS A 449 -2.98 0.19 33.98
N GLU A 450 -2.87 1.48 34.32
CA GLU A 450 -3.92 2.22 35.03
C GLU A 450 -4.99 2.81 34.11
N ARG A 451 -4.75 2.84 32.79
CA ARG A 451 -5.63 3.44 31.78
C ARG A 451 -6.50 2.42 31.06
N GLY A 452 -6.01 1.19 30.86
CA GLY A 452 -6.74 0.17 30.14
C GLY A 452 -5.95 -1.12 29.91
N HIS A 453 -6.58 -2.04 29.17
CA HIS A 453 -6.00 -3.35 28.86
C HIS A 453 -6.45 -3.82 27.47
N ILE A 454 -5.48 -4.23 26.65
CA ILE A 454 -5.70 -4.95 25.39
C ILE A 454 -5.57 -6.45 25.69
N THR A 455 -6.62 -7.22 25.44
CA THR A 455 -6.59 -8.68 25.58
C THR A 455 -5.57 -9.28 24.62
N LEU A 456 -4.62 -10.05 25.15
CA LEU A 456 -3.62 -10.78 24.36
C LEU A 456 -4.10 -12.23 24.14
N PRO A 457 -3.89 -12.81 22.93
CA PRO A 457 -4.28 -14.19 22.69
C PRO A 457 -3.35 -15.17 23.43
N PHE A 458 -3.90 -16.29 23.86
CA PHE A 458 -3.10 -17.46 24.25
C PHE A 458 -2.80 -18.27 22.99
N ILE A 459 -1.52 -18.38 22.63
CA ILE A 459 -1.09 -19.15 21.46
C ILE A 459 -1.15 -20.64 21.80
N SER A 460 -1.99 -21.38 21.08
CA SER A 460 -2.11 -22.83 21.20
C SER A 460 -0.84 -23.54 20.72
N ASN A 461 -0.45 -24.62 21.40
CA ASN A 461 0.62 -25.50 20.93
C ASN A 461 0.14 -26.30 19.70
N GLU A 462 0.76 -26.12 18.54
CA GLU A 462 0.38 -26.79 17.29
C GLU A 462 0.45 -28.32 17.41
N ASN A 463 1.49 -28.85 18.08
CA ASN A 463 1.61 -30.29 18.32
C ASN A 463 0.42 -30.83 19.13
N LEU A 464 -0.14 -30.03 20.05
CA LEU A 464 -1.32 -30.45 20.81
C LEU A 464 -2.54 -30.57 19.89
N ILE A 465 -2.73 -29.62 18.97
CA ILE A 465 -3.83 -29.64 18.01
C ILE A 465 -3.70 -30.85 17.08
N GLU A 466 -2.52 -31.03 16.48
CA GLU A 466 -2.23 -32.16 15.59
C GLU A 466 -2.48 -33.50 16.30
N ASN A 467 -1.96 -33.67 17.52
CA ASN A 467 -2.16 -34.88 18.30
C ASN A 467 -3.64 -35.17 18.59
N VAL A 468 -4.43 -34.15 18.94
CA VAL A 468 -5.87 -34.31 19.20
C VAL A 468 -6.63 -34.67 17.92
N ILE A 469 -6.30 -34.04 16.78
CA ILE A 469 -6.91 -34.36 15.47
C ILE A 469 -6.55 -35.78 15.07
N ASP A 470 -5.28 -36.17 15.18
CA ASP A 470 -4.79 -37.52 14.87
C ASP A 470 -5.46 -38.58 15.73
N GLU A 471 -5.60 -38.32 17.04
CA GLU A 471 -6.29 -39.23 17.96
C GLU A 471 -7.76 -39.40 17.56
N TYR A 472 -8.45 -38.30 17.22
CA TYR A 472 -9.84 -38.33 16.74
C TYR A 472 -9.98 -39.12 15.42
N LEU A 473 -9.12 -38.86 14.44
CA LEU A 473 -9.11 -39.55 13.14
C LEU A 473 -8.78 -41.05 13.30
N ARG A 474 -7.91 -41.42 14.24
CA ARG A 474 -7.64 -42.83 14.57
C ARG A 474 -8.85 -43.51 15.21
N LYS A 475 -9.56 -42.83 16.11
CA LYS A 475 -10.78 -43.36 16.74
C LYS A 475 -11.92 -43.52 15.75
N SER A 476 -12.14 -42.55 14.87
CA SER A 476 -13.21 -42.61 13.86
C SER A 476 -12.99 -43.73 12.83
N ARG A 477 -11.74 -43.98 12.43
CA ARG A 477 -11.37 -45.11 11.54
C ARG A 477 -11.47 -46.50 12.19
N ARG A 478 -11.47 -46.58 13.52
CA ARG A 478 -11.65 -47.84 14.25
C ARG A 478 -13.12 -48.16 14.58
N GLY A 479 -14.02 -47.19 14.41
CA GLY A 479 -15.46 -47.33 14.65
C GLY A 479 -16.30 -47.55 13.39
N SER A 480 -15.69 -47.49 12.20
CA SER A 480 -16.22 -47.99 10.91
C SER A 480 -15.66 -49.38 10.63
#